data_AF-A0A932WFM4-F1
#
_entry.id   AF-A0A932WFM4-F1
#
_cell.length_a   1.000
_cell.length_b   1.000
_cell.length_c   1.000
_cell.angle_alpha   90.00
_cell.angle_beta   90.00
_cell.angle_gamma   90.00
#
_symmetry.space_group_name_H-M   'P 1'
#
loop_
_entity.id
_entity.type
_entity.pdbx_description
1 polymer ?
#
loop_
_entity_poly.entity_id
_entity_poly.type
_entity_poly.pdbx_seq_one_letter_code
_entity_poly.pdbx_strand_id
1 'polypeptide(L)'
;EPTYKTMHPSGPKKDYDYRLNVMDRAIEAGFEDVGIGALLGLYDYKYDALAAISHSQHLYEKFGSHSHTISVPRLRPADGSLIGRAPFPVSDMEFKKIAAVYRLAVPCAGVVVSTRESSVLRDEAILIGASQISAGSRTEPGGYAEEVKSRKSKVKSKAVEQFSTNDHRGLEEMIAAIAKTGLLPSLCTTCYRVGRTGADFTGKTLSGDMEKLCQANALFTLQEYVLDYAQNGARESGTAAIEKGIEGIKDTGLKKEVLKKLDEIRQGKRDVFF
;
A
#
# COMPACT_ATOMS: atom_id res chain seq x y z
N GLU A 1 -5.60 20.02 -16.29
CA GLU A 1 -4.45 20.53 -17.06
C GLU A 1 -3.88 21.89 -16.57
N PRO A 2 -4.66 22.97 -16.33
CA PRO A 2 -4.08 24.28 -15.98
C PRO A 2 -3.19 24.24 -14.73
N THR A 3 -3.67 23.64 -13.64
CA THR A 3 -2.88 23.44 -12.41
C THR A 3 -1.61 22.63 -12.67
N TYR A 4 -1.67 21.63 -13.54
CA TYR A 4 -0.52 20.79 -13.86
C TYR A 4 0.59 21.60 -14.55
N LYS A 5 0.24 22.46 -15.51
CA LYS A 5 1.18 23.35 -16.20
C LYS A 5 1.86 24.31 -15.22
N THR A 6 1.11 24.88 -14.29
CA THR A 6 1.66 25.76 -13.24
C THR A 6 2.62 25.03 -12.32
N MET A 7 2.26 23.82 -11.88
CA MET A 7 3.08 23.03 -10.94
C MET A 7 4.28 22.34 -11.61
N HIS A 8 4.30 22.23 -12.94
CA HIS A 8 5.35 21.60 -13.72
C HIS A 8 5.81 22.53 -14.87
N PRO A 9 6.47 23.67 -14.55
CA PRO A 9 6.75 24.71 -15.54
C PRO A 9 7.82 24.32 -16.57
N SER A 10 8.67 23.33 -16.28
CA SER A 10 9.82 22.98 -17.10
C SER A 10 10.17 21.48 -17.02
N GLY A 11 11.08 21.06 -17.90
CA GLY A 11 11.54 19.68 -18.02
C GLY A 11 10.52 18.73 -18.67
N PRO A 12 10.84 17.43 -18.78
CA PRO A 12 9.99 16.45 -19.47
C PRO A 12 8.61 16.27 -18.82
N LYS A 13 8.50 16.51 -17.50
CA LYS A 13 7.26 16.37 -16.74
C LYS A 13 6.24 17.48 -17.01
N LYS A 14 6.57 18.52 -17.80
CA LYS A 14 5.59 19.57 -18.14
C LYS A 14 4.50 19.09 -19.09
N ASP A 15 4.77 18.03 -19.85
CA ASP A 15 3.85 17.45 -20.83
C ASP A 15 2.77 16.64 -20.10
N TYR A 16 1.57 17.22 -20.02
CA TYR A 16 0.45 16.63 -19.30
C TYR A 16 -0.05 15.34 -19.95
N ASP A 17 -0.28 15.35 -21.27
CA ASP A 17 -0.83 14.20 -21.98
C ASP A 17 0.16 13.05 -22.02
N TYR A 18 1.45 13.36 -22.22
CA TYR A 18 2.50 12.35 -22.13
C TYR A 18 2.55 11.72 -20.73
N ARG A 19 2.38 12.51 -19.66
CA ARG A 19 2.32 11.98 -18.29
C ARG A 19 1.05 11.19 -18.02
N LEU A 20 -0.11 11.66 -18.47
CA LEU A 20 -1.40 11.03 -18.23
C LEU A 20 -1.44 9.63 -18.85
N ASN A 21 -1.02 9.52 -20.11
CA ASN A 21 -1.02 8.29 -20.89
C ASN A 21 0.15 7.33 -20.55
N VAL A 22 0.87 7.55 -19.45
CA VAL A 22 2.01 6.69 -19.09
C VAL A 22 1.57 5.28 -18.71
N MET A 23 0.37 5.13 -18.13
CA MET A 23 -0.15 3.83 -17.72
C MET A 23 -0.54 2.99 -18.93
N ASP A 24 -1.18 3.59 -19.94
CA ASP A 24 -1.43 2.94 -21.23
C ASP A 24 -0.15 2.39 -21.84
N ARG A 25 0.90 3.22 -21.93
CA ARG A 25 2.19 2.80 -22.51
C ARG A 25 2.87 1.71 -21.69
N ALA A 26 2.71 1.71 -20.37
CA ALA A 26 3.26 0.66 -19.52
C ALA A 26 2.57 -0.68 -19.76
N ILE A 27 1.23 -0.69 -19.83
CA ILE A 27 0.45 -1.91 -20.12
C ILE A 27 0.74 -2.41 -21.53
N GLU A 28 0.79 -1.52 -22.52
CA GLU A 28 1.16 -1.86 -23.91
C GLU A 28 2.58 -2.43 -24.03
N ALA A 29 3.47 -2.09 -23.09
CA ALA A 29 4.83 -2.65 -22.99
C ALA A 29 4.89 -3.97 -22.19
N GLY A 30 3.77 -4.49 -21.70
CA GLY A 30 3.67 -5.76 -20.96
C GLY A 30 3.70 -5.63 -19.44
N PHE A 31 3.64 -4.43 -18.88
CA PHE A 31 3.47 -4.25 -17.43
C PHE A 31 1.99 -4.30 -17.05
N GLU A 32 1.54 -5.46 -16.57
CA GLU A 32 0.12 -5.72 -16.33
C GLU A 32 -0.44 -5.06 -15.06
N ASP A 33 0.39 -4.81 -14.05
CA ASP A 33 -0.01 -4.13 -12.83
C ASP A 33 0.51 -2.69 -12.81
N VAL A 34 -0.42 -1.73 -12.80
CA VAL A 34 -0.10 -0.29 -12.73
C VAL A 34 -0.71 0.38 -11.50
N GLY A 35 -0.01 1.35 -10.94
CA GLY A 35 -0.45 2.15 -9.79
C GLY A 35 -0.68 3.60 -10.16
N ILE A 36 -1.84 4.16 -9.80
CA ILE A 36 -2.18 5.56 -10.03
C ILE A 36 -2.26 6.34 -8.72
N GLY A 37 -2.28 7.67 -8.81
CA GLY A 37 -2.48 8.54 -7.65
C GLY A 37 -2.33 10.01 -7.98
N ALA A 38 -3.24 10.82 -7.44
CA ALA A 38 -3.14 12.27 -7.46
C ALA A 38 -2.44 12.78 -6.20
N LEU A 39 -1.59 13.79 -6.33
CA LEU A 39 -0.98 14.46 -5.17
C LEU A 39 -1.98 15.47 -4.60
N LEU A 40 -2.73 15.04 -3.59
CA LEU A 40 -3.78 15.81 -2.95
C LEU A 40 -3.20 17.05 -2.28
N GLY A 41 -3.78 18.22 -2.53
CA GLY A 41 -3.23 19.49 -2.05
C GLY A 41 -2.93 20.49 -3.17
N LEU A 42 -2.71 20.00 -4.39
CA LEU A 42 -2.40 20.83 -5.55
C LEU A 42 -3.65 21.42 -6.20
N TYR A 43 -4.79 20.72 -6.13
CA TYR A 43 -6.07 21.15 -6.66
C TYR A 43 -7.24 20.64 -5.78
N ASP A 44 -8.47 20.97 -6.16
CA ASP A 44 -9.67 20.49 -5.49
C ASP A 44 -9.70 18.95 -5.41
N TYR A 45 -9.81 18.43 -4.19
CA TYR A 45 -9.70 17.00 -3.95
C TYR A 45 -10.85 16.19 -4.56
N LYS A 46 -12.02 16.79 -4.78
CA LYS A 46 -13.16 16.09 -5.38
C LYS A 46 -12.89 15.84 -6.85
N TYR A 47 -12.33 16.85 -7.53
CA TYR A 47 -11.87 16.69 -8.91
C TYR A 47 -10.76 15.63 -9.00
N ASP A 48 -9.73 15.72 -8.17
CA ASP A 48 -8.61 14.77 -8.18
C ASP A 48 -9.08 13.33 -7.90
N ALA A 49 -10.01 13.15 -6.96
CA ALA A 49 -10.59 11.85 -6.65
C ALA A 49 -11.43 11.29 -7.82
N LEU A 50 -12.29 12.11 -8.42
CA LEU A 50 -13.09 11.71 -9.57
C LEU A 50 -12.20 11.37 -10.78
N ALA A 51 -11.14 12.13 -11.00
CA ALA A 51 -10.19 11.90 -12.08
C ALA A 51 -9.42 10.57 -11.89
N ALA A 52 -9.01 10.25 -10.66
CA ALA A 52 -8.35 8.97 -10.36
C ALA A 52 -9.29 7.77 -10.62
N ILE A 53 -10.55 7.86 -10.20
CA ILE A 53 -11.56 6.82 -10.46
C ILE A 53 -11.79 6.68 -11.97
N SER A 54 -11.98 7.80 -12.68
CA SER A 54 -12.20 7.80 -14.13
C SER A 54 -11.00 7.23 -14.89
N HIS A 55 -9.78 7.49 -14.42
CA HIS A 55 -8.58 6.91 -15.01
C HIS A 55 -8.52 5.39 -14.80
N SER A 56 -8.84 4.90 -13.60
CA SER A 56 -8.94 3.45 -13.37
C SER A 56 -10.04 2.80 -14.23
N GLN A 57 -11.15 3.50 -14.46
CA GLN A 57 -12.21 3.04 -15.35
C GLN A 57 -11.75 2.95 -16.81
N HIS A 58 -11.04 3.97 -17.31
CA HIS A 58 -10.42 3.94 -18.64
C HIS A 58 -9.50 2.72 -18.83
N LEU A 59 -8.63 2.44 -17.85
CA LEU A 59 -7.73 1.28 -17.91
C LEU A 59 -8.52 -0.03 -18.01
N TYR A 60 -9.62 -0.14 -17.26
CA TYR A 60 -10.47 -1.32 -17.31
C TYR A 60 -11.18 -1.47 -18.65
N GLU A 61 -11.75 -0.39 -19.20
CA GLU A 61 -12.43 -0.41 -20.50
C GLU A 61 -11.48 -0.74 -21.65
N LYS A 62 -10.24 -0.25 -21.60
CA LYS A 62 -9.25 -0.45 -22.67
C LYS A 62 -8.48 -1.77 -22.56
N PHE A 63 -8.14 -2.20 -21.34
CA PHE A 63 -7.22 -3.32 -21.11
C PHE A 63 -7.81 -4.47 -20.29
N GLY A 64 -9.06 -4.36 -19.83
CA GLY A 64 -9.69 -5.37 -18.97
C GLY A 64 -9.16 -5.40 -17.53
N SER A 65 -8.35 -4.41 -17.14
CA SER A 65 -7.74 -4.31 -15.82
C SER A 65 -7.89 -2.91 -15.23
N HIS A 66 -8.39 -2.82 -14.00
CA HIS A 66 -8.31 -1.59 -13.22
C HIS A 66 -6.86 -1.32 -12.80
N SER A 67 -6.58 -0.11 -12.32
CA SER A 67 -5.30 0.14 -11.63
C SER A 67 -5.16 -0.83 -10.44
N HIS A 68 -4.02 -1.52 -10.34
CA HIS A 68 -3.73 -2.44 -9.24
C HIS A 68 -3.71 -1.71 -7.89
N THR A 69 -3.26 -0.45 -7.88
CA THR A 69 -3.32 0.43 -6.71
C THR A 69 -3.76 1.85 -7.04
N ILE A 70 -4.41 2.50 -6.07
CA ILE A 70 -4.66 3.93 -6.02
C ILE A 70 -4.01 4.48 -4.75
N SER A 71 -3.00 5.32 -4.93
CA SER A 71 -2.31 6.00 -3.82
C SER A 71 -3.02 7.28 -3.43
N VAL A 72 -3.03 7.59 -2.13
CA VAL A 72 -3.67 8.78 -1.56
C VAL A 72 -2.65 9.75 -0.92
N PRO A 73 -1.57 10.19 -1.61
CA PRO A 73 -0.57 11.05 -0.98
C PRO A 73 -1.09 12.47 -0.80
N ARG A 74 -1.05 13.01 0.43
CA ARG A 74 -1.17 14.47 0.65
C ARG A 74 0.15 15.18 0.40
N LEU A 75 0.06 16.40 -0.11
CA LEU A 75 1.18 17.30 -0.20
C LEU A 75 1.74 17.56 1.21
N ARG A 76 3.05 17.36 1.33
CA ARG A 76 3.79 17.62 2.57
C ARG A 76 4.90 18.65 2.28
N PRO A 77 5.31 19.43 3.29
CA PRO A 77 6.50 20.26 3.18
C PRO A 77 7.71 19.41 2.77
N ALA A 78 8.61 20.02 2.00
CA ALA A 78 9.86 19.44 1.56
C ALA A 78 10.92 20.53 1.46
N ASP A 79 12.18 20.18 1.71
CA ASP A 79 13.30 21.11 1.64
C ASP A 79 13.48 21.64 0.21
N GLY A 80 13.71 22.95 0.10
CA GLY A 80 13.85 23.63 -1.20
C GLY A 80 12.54 23.83 -1.97
N SER A 81 11.39 23.43 -1.42
CA SER A 81 10.09 23.69 -2.04
C SER A 81 9.73 25.18 -1.99
N LEU A 82 9.35 25.75 -3.13
CA LEU A 82 8.75 27.08 -3.21
C LEU A 82 7.32 27.10 -2.65
N ILE A 83 6.70 25.92 -2.50
CA ILE A 83 5.35 25.76 -1.95
C ILE A 83 5.50 25.39 -0.47
N GLY A 84 5.37 26.39 0.41
CA GLY A 84 5.40 26.19 1.85
C GLY A 84 4.08 25.65 2.44
N ARG A 85 2.96 25.83 1.74
CA ARG A 85 1.64 25.30 2.13
C ARG A 85 0.86 24.87 0.89
N ALA A 86 0.08 23.80 1.02
CA ALA A 86 -0.82 23.33 -0.03
C ALA A 86 -1.79 24.44 -0.46
N PRO A 87 -1.89 24.75 -1.77
CA PRO A 87 -2.88 25.69 -2.30
C PRO A 87 -4.32 25.26 -2.04
N PHE A 88 -4.59 23.94 -2.06
CA PHE A 88 -5.90 23.34 -1.79
C PHE A 88 -5.76 22.30 -0.67
N PRO A 89 -5.56 22.73 0.59
CA PRO A 89 -5.27 21.80 1.68
C PRO A 89 -6.41 20.80 1.88
N VAL A 90 -6.06 19.53 2.09
CA VAL A 90 -7.01 18.44 2.34
C VAL A 90 -6.98 18.09 3.81
N SER A 91 -8.12 18.24 4.49
CA SER A 91 -8.29 17.89 5.91
C SER A 91 -8.27 16.38 6.13
N ASP A 92 -8.11 15.95 7.38
CA ASP A 92 -8.13 14.52 7.74
C ASP A 92 -9.49 13.86 7.45
N MET A 93 -10.59 14.62 7.60
CA MET A 93 -11.93 14.12 7.25
C MET A 93 -12.07 13.92 5.74
N GLU A 94 -11.57 14.85 4.94
CA GLU A 94 -11.59 14.73 3.47
C GLU A 94 -10.68 13.61 2.99
N PHE A 95 -9.50 13.45 3.60
CA PHE A 95 -8.61 12.33 3.34
C PHE A 95 -9.31 10.97 3.57
N LYS A 96 -9.95 10.82 4.74
CA LYS A 96 -10.74 9.62 5.07
C LYS A 96 -11.85 9.38 4.08
N LYS A 97 -12.56 10.44 3.68
CA LYS A 97 -13.60 10.38 2.65
C LYS A 97 -13.05 9.89 1.31
N ILE A 98 -11.90 10.38 0.87
CA ILE A 98 -11.28 9.95 -0.39
C ILE A 98 -10.92 8.45 -0.33
N ALA A 99 -10.29 8.00 0.75
CA ALA A 99 -9.95 6.59 0.94
C ALA A 99 -11.20 5.69 0.92
N ALA A 100 -12.28 6.10 1.59
CA ALA A 100 -13.56 5.39 1.57
C ALA A 100 -14.17 5.35 0.16
N VAL A 101 -14.17 6.49 -0.55
CA VAL A 101 -14.71 6.58 -1.90
C VAL A 101 -13.92 5.70 -2.88
N TYR A 102 -12.59 5.67 -2.81
CA TYR A 102 -11.79 4.76 -3.64
C TYR A 102 -12.09 3.29 -3.36
N ARG A 103 -12.21 2.92 -2.08
CA ARG A 103 -12.58 1.55 -1.69
C ARG A 103 -13.94 1.14 -2.26
N LEU A 104 -14.90 2.05 -2.29
CA LEU A 104 -16.26 1.78 -2.81
C LEU A 104 -16.33 1.81 -4.34
N ALA A 105 -15.64 2.75 -4.99
CA ALA A 105 -15.74 2.97 -6.43
C ALA A 105 -14.87 2.01 -7.25
N VAL A 106 -13.71 1.62 -6.72
CA VAL A 106 -12.76 0.72 -7.40
C VAL A 106 -12.33 -0.40 -6.43
N PRO A 107 -13.24 -1.33 -6.07
CA PRO A 107 -13.02 -2.28 -4.99
C PRO A 107 -11.82 -3.22 -5.22
N CYS A 108 -11.47 -3.48 -6.48
CA CYS A 108 -10.31 -4.29 -6.88
C CYS A 108 -8.98 -3.62 -6.61
N ALA A 109 -8.93 -2.28 -6.57
CA ALA A 109 -7.69 -1.56 -6.39
C ALA A 109 -7.25 -1.55 -4.92
N GLY A 110 -5.95 -1.73 -4.70
CA GLY A 110 -5.34 -1.48 -3.40
C GLY A 110 -5.32 0.01 -3.09
N VAL A 111 -5.84 0.43 -1.94
CA VAL A 111 -5.73 1.83 -1.48
C VAL A 111 -4.46 1.96 -0.65
N VAL A 112 -3.51 2.76 -1.16
CA VAL A 112 -2.17 2.91 -0.57
C VAL A 112 -2.08 4.16 0.29
N VAL A 113 -1.75 3.98 1.57
CA VAL A 113 -1.52 5.07 2.54
C VAL A 113 -0.07 5.02 3.05
N SER A 114 0.64 6.14 2.92
CA SER A 114 2.08 6.21 3.23
C SER A 114 2.36 6.80 4.62
N THR A 115 3.63 6.74 5.04
CA THR A 115 4.17 7.43 6.24
C THR A 115 4.10 8.96 6.17
N ARG A 116 3.53 9.56 5.11
CA ARG A 116 3.17 10.99 5.09
C ARG A 116 2.14 11.32 6.16
N GLU A 117 1.32 10.35 6.53
CA GLU A 117 0.23 10.51 7.49
C GLU A 117 0.66 10.12 8.89
N SER A 118 0.03 10.74 9.89
CA SER A 118 0.30 10.43 11.30
C SER A 118 -0.15 9.01 11.64
N SER A 119 0.42 8.45 12.71
CA SER A 119 0.02 7.12 13.19
C SER A 119 -1.48 7.01 13.45
N VAL A 120 -2.08 8.02 14.11
CA VAL A 120 -3.52 8.07 14.40
C VAL A 120 -4.36 8.02 13.13
N LEU A 121 -4.06 8.85 12.13
CA LEU A 121 -4.84 8.87 10.90
C LEU A 121 -4.65 7.59 10.09
N ARG A 122 -3.46 6.99 10.13
CA ARG A 122 -3.19 5.71 9.48
C ARG A 122 -3.96 4.56 10.12
N ASP A 123 -4.01 4.53 11.44
CA ASP A 123 -4.77 3.53 12.20
C ASP A 123 -6.27 3.64 11.88
N GLU A 124 -6.81 4.86 11.74
CA GLU A 124 -8.17 5.08 11.25
C GLU A 124 -8.35 4.67 9.77
N ALA A 125 -7.40 5.00 8.90
CA ALA A 125 -7.50 4.73 7.46
C ALA A 125 -7.54 3.23 7.13
N ILE A 126 -6.85 2.40 7.93
CA ILE A 126 -6.89 0.92 7.84
C ILE A 126 -8.32 0.41 7.99
N LEU A 127 -9.10 0.97 8.91
CA LEU A 127 -10.47 0.54 9.17
C LEU A 127 -11.48 1.03 8.11
N ILE A 128 -11.10 2.02 7.32
CA ILE A 128 -11.99 2.70 6.36
C ILE A 128 -11.85 2.11 4.95
N GLY A 129 -10.62 1.81 4.53
CA GLY A 129 -10.40 1.31 3.18
C GLY A 129 -8.96 1.15 2.73
N ALA A 130 -7.97 1.61 3.50
CA ALA A 130 -6.57 1.35 3.18
C ALA A 130 -6.28 -0.16 3.21
N SER A 131 -5.62 -0.67 2.16
CA SER A 131 -5.23 -2.08 2.08
C SER A 131 -3.73 -2.30 1.92
N GLN A 132 -2.97 -1.22 1.68
CA GLN A 132 -1.51 -1.25 1.65
C GLN A 132 -0.96 -0.04 2.38
N ILE A 133 0.00 -0.29 3.26
CA ILE A 133 0.56 0.72 4.11
C ILE A 133 2.07 0.52 4.24
N SER A 134 2.83 1.59 4.07
CA SER A 134 4.30 1.57 4.25
C SER A 134 4.68 1.57 5.73
N ALA A 135 5.68 0.80 6.14
CA ALA A 135 6.23 0.81 7.50
C ALA A 135 7.74 1.08 7.48
N GLY A 136 8.27 1.78 8.48
CA GLY A 136 9.70 2.07 8.57
C GLY A 136 10.28 2.84 7.39
N SER A 137 9.50 3.71 6.74
CA SER A 137 9.95 4.42 5.53
C SER A 137 11.15 5.34 5.79
N ARG A 138 12.07 5.41 4.80
CA ARG A 138 13.10 6.44 4.68
C ARG A 138 12.93 7.12 3.33
N THR A 139 12.95 8.45 3.34
CA THR A 139 12.65 9.28 2.16
C THR A 139 13.88 10.01 1.64
N GLU A 140 15.04 9.83 2.29
CA GLU A 140 16.34 10.20 1.77
C GLU A 140 17.00 9.08 0.93
N PRO A 141 17.78 9.43 -0.12
CA PRO A 141 18.64 8.47 -0.81
C PRO A 141 19.64 7.81 0.16
N GLY A 142 19.56 6.49 0.31
CA GLY A 142 20.47 5.72 1.17
C GLY A 142 20.14 5.68 2.66
N GLY A 143 19.00 6.24 3.10
CA GLY A 143 18.66 6.37 4.53
C GLY A 143 18.66 5.06 5.33
N TYR A 144 18.30 3.94 4.69
CA TYR A 144 18.37 2.62 5.33
C TYR A 144 19.80 2.16 5.65
N ALA A 145 20.79 2.53 4.84
CA ALA A 145 22.19 2.17 5.05
C ALA A 145 22.86 3.07 6.10
N GLU A 146 22.46 4.34 6.18
CA GLU A 146 22.99 5.27 7.19
C GLU A 146 22.55 4.90 8.61
N GLU A 147 21.37 4.32 8.81
CA GLU A 147 20.96 3.85 10.15
C GLU A 147 21.86 2.70 10.63
N VAL A 148 22.14 1.72 9.77
CA VAL A 148 23.05 0.61 10.05
C VAL A 148 24.47 1.13 10.37
N LYS A 149 24.92 2.17 9.67
CA LYS A 149 26.21 2.84 9.91
C LYS A 149 26.21 3.75 11.13
N SER A 150 25.09 4.37 11.48
CA SER A 150 24.95 5.26 12.65
C SER A 150 24.98 4.50 13.98
N ARG A 151 24.61 3.21 13.96
CA ARG A 151 24.88 2.26 15.06
C ARG A 151 26.39 1.99 15.23
N LYS A 152 27.23 2.33 14.24
CA LYS A 152 28.69 2.11 14.23
C LYS A 152 29.54 3.39 14.11
N SER A 153 28.99 4.56 13.77
CA SER A 153 29.73 5.83 13.60
C SER A 153 28.82 7.07 13.66
N LYS A 154 29.24 8.14 14.36
CA LYS A 154 28.47 9.39 14.58
C LYS A 154 28.64 10.43 13.47
N VAL A 155 28.58 10.04 12.19
CA VAL A 155 28.58 11.02 11.09
C VAL A 155 27.26 10.88 10.34
N LYS A 156 26.31 11.77 10.64
CA LYS A 156 25.09 11.92 9.85
C LYS A 156 25.40 12.89 8.71
N SER A 157 25.36 12.41 7.48
CA SER A 157 25.29 13.31 6.33
C SER A 157 23.90 13.94 6.34
N LYS A 158 23.77 15.23 6.00
CA LYS A 158 22.47 15.91 5.98
C LYS A 158 21.80 15.58 4.64
N ALA A 159 21.34 14.35 4.50
CA ALA A 159 20.65 13.89 3.30
C ALA A 159 19.29 14.61 3.18
N VAL A 160 18.95 15.06 1.98
CA VAL A 160 17.70 15.79 1.72
C VAL A 160 16.57 14.77 1.55
N GLU A 161 15.57 14.84 2.43
CA GLU A 161 14.36 14.02 2.37
C GLU A 161 13.44 14.49 1.22
N GLN A 162 12.85 13.56 0.47
CA GLN A 162 11.84 13.89 -0.55
C GLN A 162 10.58 14.52 0.07
N PHE A 163 10.23 14.09 1.29
CA PHE A 163 9.16 14.63 2.13
C PHE A 163 9.37 14.16 3.57
N SER A 164 8.90 14.95 4.53
CA SER A 164 8.92 14.55 5.95
C SER A 164 7.90 13.46 6.23
N THR A 165 8.35 12.36 6.83
CA THR A 165 7.48 11.31 7.37
C THR A 165 6.86 11.75 8.69
N ASN A 166 5.61 11.37 8.94
CA ASN A 166 4.83 11.70 10.14
C ASN A 166 4.45 10.47 10.98
N ASP A 167 4.83 9.29 10.50
CA ASP A 167 4.77 8.04 11.26
C ASP A 167 6.08 7.30 11.05
N HIS A 168 6.81 7.11 12.14
CA HIS A 168 8.15 6.50 12.17
C HIS A 168 8.13 5.07 12.72
N ARG A 169 6.94 4.51 13.00
CA ARG A 169 6.78 3.14 13.49
C ARG A 169 7.44 2.15 12.53
N GLY A 170 8.18 1.21 13.11
CA GLY A 170 8.77 0.10 12.37
C GLY A 170 7.73 -0.92 11.91
N LEU A 171 8.18 -1.91 11.14
CA LEU A 171 7.33 -3.01 10.68
C LEU A 171 6.68 -3.76 11.85
N GLU A 172 7.45 -4.02 12.91
CA GLU A 172 7.00 -4.72 14.12
C GLU A 172 5.82 -4.00 14.80
N GLU A 173 5.96 -2.70 15.05
CA GLU A 173 4.93 -1.87 15.65
C GLU A 173 3.68 -1.78 14.76
N MET A 174 3.86 -1.71 13.43
CA MET A 174 2.74 -1.68 12.48
C MET A 174 1.97 -3.00 12.46
N ILE A 175 2.66 -4.14 12.50
CA ILE A 175 2.02 -5.46 12.58
C ILE A 175 1.20 -5.58 13.87
N ALA A 176 1.78 -5.18 15.00
CA ALA A 176 1.07 -5.18 16.28
C ALA A 176 -0.14 -4.23 16.28
N ALA A 177 -0.01 -3.03 15.68
CA ALA A 177 -1.11 -2.07 15.56
C ALA A 177 -2.27 -2.63 14.73
N ILE A 178 -1.98 -3.21 13.55
CA ILE A 178 -2.99 -3.82 12.69
C ILE A 178 -3.66 -5.00 13.42
N ALA A 179 -2.88 -5.90 14.03
CA ALA A 179 -3.40 -7.05 14.76
C ALA A 179 -4.36 -6.66 15.91
N LYS A 180 -4.04 -5.58 16.64
CA LYS A 180 -4.90 -5.05 17.72
C LYS A 180 -6.27 -4.56 17.25
N THR A 181 -6.40 -4.17 15.99
CA THR A 181 -7.71 -3.81 15.40
C THR A 181 -8.57 -5.04 15.06
N GLY A 182 -8.01 -6.25 15.20
CA GLY A 182 -8.65 -7.50 14.84
C GLY A 182 -8.57 -7.85 13.35
N LEU A 183 -7.80 -7.09 12.57
CA LEU A 183 -7.44 -7.37 11.18
C LEU A 183 -6.18 -8.25 11.10
N LEU A 184 -5.96 -8.84 9.93
CA LEU A 184 -4.83 -9.75 9.67
C LEU A 184 -3.73 -9.02 8.87
N PRO A 185 -2.57 -8.72 9.48
CA PRO A 185 -1.39 -8.24 8.75
C PRO A 185 -0.92 -9.27 7.72
N SER A 186 -0.36 -8.81 6.60
CA SER A 186 0.11 -9.67 5.52
C SER A 186 1.37 -9.10 4.88
N LEU A 187 2.28 -9.99 4.48
CA LEU A 187 3.46 -9.67 3.65
C LEU A 187 3.41 -10.47 2.33
N CYS A 188 2.21 -10.83 1.89
CA CYS A 188 1.97 -11.69 0.74
C CYS A 188 2.49 -11.10 -0.58
N THR A 189 3.17 -11.94 -1.35
CA THR A 189 3.62 -11.67 -2.72
C THR A 189 3.13 -12.73 -3.73
N THR A 190 2.18 -13.56 -3.30
CA THR A 190 1.77 -14.77 -4.04
C THR A 190 1.27 -14.49 -5.45
N CYS A 191 0.50 -13.42 -5.65
CA CYS A 191 -0.05 -13.09 -6.97
C CYS A 191 1.04 -13.04 -8.05
N TYR A 192 2.19 -12.42 -7.73
CA TYR A 192 3.32 -12.35 -8.65
C TYR A 192 3.97 -13.72 -8.91
N ARG A 193 3.97 -14.63 -7.93
CA ARG A 193 4.56 -15.97 -8.10
C ARG A 193 3.76 -16.88 -9.02
N VAL A 194 2.45 -16.72 -9.03
CA VAL A 194 1.53 -17.58 -9.79
C VAL A 194 0.95 -16.89 -11.02
N GLY A 195 1.44 -15.69 -11.38
CA GLY A 195 1.00 -14.96 -12.56
C GLY A 195 -0.42 -14.40 -12.47
N ARG A 196 -0.91 -14.11 -11.27
CA ARG A 196 -2.21 -13.44 -11.05
C ARG A 196 -2.02 -11.93 -11.11
N THR A 197 -1.91 -11.39 -12.32
CA THR A 197 -1.61 -9.98 -12.59
C THR A 197 -2.65 -9.40 -13.56
N GLY A 198 -2.76 -8.06 -13.60
CA GLY A 198 -3.62 -7.35 -14.56
C GLY A 198 -5.07 -7.82 -14.60
N ALA A 199 -5.52 -8.24 -15.79
CA ALA A 199 -6.90 -8.64 -16.05
C ALA A 199 -7.32 -9.90 -15.28
N ASP A 200 -6.42 -10.88 -15.09
CA ASP A 200 -6.72 -12.07 -14.28
C ASP A 200 -6.92 -11.71 -12.81
N PHE A 201 -6.04 -10.88 -12.24
CA PHE A 201 -6.23 -10.36 -10.88
C PHE A 201 -7.54 -9.58 -10.74
N THR A 202 -7.85 -8.72 -11.71
CA THR A 202 -9.09 -7.92 -11.73
C THR A 202 -10.32 -8.82 -11.79
N GLY A 203 -10.32 -9.84 -12.66
CA GLY A 203 -11.42 -10.79 -12.76
C GLY A 203 -11.65 -11.57 -11.47
N LYS A 204 -10.59 -12.09 -10.84
CA LYS A 204 -10.70 -12.86 -9.59
C LYS A 204 -11.13 -12.01 -8.39
N THR A 205 -10.75 -10.73 -8.37
CA THR A 205 -11.20 -9.82 -7.30
C THR A 205 -12.67 -9.47 -7.47
N LEU A 206 -13.15 -9.23 -8.69
CA LEU A 206 -14.57 -8.98 -8.97
C LEU A 206 -15.46 -10.21 -8.72
N SER A 207 -14.97 -11.42 -8.98
CA SER A 207 -15.73 -12.67 -8.72
C SER A 207 -15.80 -13.04 -7.24
N GLY A 208 -14.97 -12.44 -6.39
CA GLY A 208 -14.84 -12.78 -4.97
C GLY A 208 -13.93 -14.00 -4.69
N ASP A 209 -13.35 -14.63 -5.71
CA ASP A 209 -12.49 -15.81 -5.55
C ASP A 209 -11.21 -15.52 -4.75
N MET A 210 -10.79 -14.26 -4.72
CA MET A 210 -9.56 -13.84 -4.03
C MET A 210 -9.66 -13.92 -2.51
N GLU A 211 -10.84 -13.84 -1.89
CA GLU A 211 -10.98 -13.78 -0.43
C GLU A 211 -10.28 -14.96 0.26
N LYS A 212 -10.59 -16.18 -0.20
CA LYS A 212 -10.04 -17.42 0.36
C LYS A 212 -8.52 -17.51 0.22
N LEU A 213 -8.01 -17.10 -0.95
CA LEU A 213 -6.59 -17.15 -1.28
C LEU A 213 -5.81 -16.10 -0.48
N CYS A 214 -6.33 -14.88 -0.40
CA CYS A 214 -5.71 -13.76 0.31
C CYS A 214 -5.62 -14.02 1.81
N GLN A 215 -6.72 -14.49 2.44
CA GLN A 215 -6.73 -14.78 3.87
C GLN A 215 -5.71 -15.85 4.23
N ALA A 216 -5.66 -16.95 3.47
CA ALA A 216 -4.71 -18.02 3.73
C ALA A 216 -3.26 -17.57 3.54
N ASN A 217 -2.94 -16.87 2.45
CA ASN A 217 -1.58 -16.41 2.20
C ASN A 217 -1.13 -15.32 3.19
N ALA A 218 -2.07 -14.53 3.74
CA ALA A 218 -1.79 -13.63 4.84
C ALA A 218 -1.40 -14.39 6.12
N LEU A 219 -2.07 -15.50 6.45
CA LEU A 219 -1.70 -16.36 7.59
C LEU A 219 -0.29 -16.92 7.42
N PHE A 220 0.06 -17.39 6.22
CA PHE A 220 1.38 -17.98 5.94
C PHE A 220 2.49 -16.95 6.10
N THR A 221 2.36 -15.79 5.44
CA THR A 221 3.39 -14.75 5.52
C THR A 221 3.51 -14.12 6.90
N LEU A 222 2.40 -14.01 7.64
CA LEU A 222 2.46 -13.58 9.04
C LEU A 222 3.12 -14.64 9.94
N GLN A 223 2.86 -15.93 9.71
CA GLN A 223 3.51 -17.02 10.45
C GLN A 223 5.02 -17.03 10.21
N GLU A 224 5.48 -16.83 8.97
CA GLU A 224 6.89 -16.67 8.64
C GLU A 224 7.49 -15.46 9.37
N TYR A 225 6.83 -14.30 9.31
CA TYR A 225 7.29 -13.11 10.01
C TYR A 225 7.40 -13.33 11.52
N VAL A 226 6.41 -13.97 12.13
CA VAL A 226 6.37 -14.26 13.57
C VAL A 226 7.51 -15.18 14.00
N LEU A 227 7.92 -16.13 13.15
CA LEU A 227 9.02 -17.05 13.45
C LEU A 227 10.39 -16.42 13.23
N ASP A 228 10.54 -15.63 12.17
CA ASP A 228 11.85 -15.17 11.70
C ASP A 228 12.26 -13.81 12.28
N TYR A 229 11.29 -12.93 12.51
CA TYR A 229 11.56 -11.51 12.76
C TYR A 229 10.87 -10.93 13.98
N ALA A 230 9.69 -11.43 14.35
CA ALA A 230 8.93 -10.82 15.44
C ALA A 230 9.67 -10.98 16.78
N GLN A 231 9.96 -9.83 17.39
CA GLN A 231 10.46 -9.73 18.76
C GLN A 231 9.33 -9.25 19.67
N ASN A 232 9.56 -9.30 20.99
CA ASN A 232 8.72 -8.66 22.01
C ASN A 232 7.20 -8.89 21.80
N GLY A 233 6.36 -7.85 21.99
CA GLY A 233 4.90 -7.93 21.94
C GLY A 233 4.30 -8.14 20.53
N ALA A 234 5.09 -8.02 19.46
CA ALA A 234 4.60 -8.34 18.12
C ALA A 234 4.46 -9.83 17.87
N ARG A 235 5.26 -10.66 18.56
CA ARG A 235 5.11 -12.12 18.49
C ARG A 235 3.77 -12.57 19.05
N GLU A 236 3.37 -12.03 20.20
CA GLU A 236 2.09 -12.35 20.85
C GLU A 236 0.90 -11.87 20.01
N SER A 237 0.90 -10.59 19.63
CA SER A 237 -0.18 -10.03 18.80
C SER A 237 -0.28 -10.66 17.41
N GLY A 238 0.85 -10.98 16.78
CA GLY A 238 0.90 -11.71 15.52
C GLY A 238 0.36 -13.14 15.65
N THR A 239 0.72 -13.86 16.72
CA THR A 239 0.22 -15.22 16.99
C THR A 239 -1.29 -15.20 17.22
N ALA A 240 -1.79 -14.28 18.04
CA ALA A 240 -3.23 -14.12 18.27
C ALA A 240 -4.00 -13.79 16.98
N ALA A 241 -3.43 -12.96 16.09
CA ALA A 241 -4.02 -12.67 14.80
C ALA A 241 -4.07 -13.90 13.88
N ILE A 242 -3.03 -14.75 13.89
CA ILE A 242 -3.01 -16.03 13.16
C ILE A 242 -4.11 -16.96 13.67
N GLU A 243 -4.22 -17.14 14.99
CA GLU A 243 -5.23 -18.01 15.62
C GLU A 243 -6.65 -17.57 15.25
N LYS A 244 -6.97 -16.29 15.46
CA LYS A 244 -8.25 -15.71 15.07
C LYS A 244 -8.53 -15.86 13.57
N GLY A 245 -7.51 -15.67 12.73
CA GLY A 245 -7.63 -15.82 11.30
C GLY A 245 -7.92 -17.26 10.86
N ILE A 246 -7.37 -18.27 11.55
CA ILE A 246 -7.66 -19.70 11.36
C ILE A 246 -9.09 -20.04 11.82
N GLU A 247 -9.54 -19.46 12.93
CA GLU A 247 -10.91 -19.62 13.43
C GLU A 247 -11.94 -19.09 12.44
N GLY A 248 -11.63 -17.98 11.76
CA GLY A 248 -12.49 -17.37 10.74
C GLY A 248 -12.68 -18.20 9.46
N ILE A 249 -11.87 -19.23 9.21
CA ILE A 249 -12.00 -20.09 8.03
C ILE A 249 -13.17 -21.06 8.22
N LYS A 250 -14.27 -20.81 7.50
CA LYS A 250 -15.49 -21.63 7.55
C LYS A 250 -15.38 -22.93 6.74
N ASP A 251 -14.63 -22.92 5.65
CA ASP A 251 -14.44 -24.08 4.78
C ASP A 251 -13.47 -25.08 5.44
N THR A 252 -13.97 -26.26 5.80
CA THR A 252 -13.22 -27.27 6.55
C THR A 252 -12.08 -27.89 5.74
N GLY A 253 -12.24 -28.02 4.42
CA GLY A 253 -11.21 -28.52 3.51
C GLY A 253 -10.07 -27.53 3.40
N LEU A 254 -10.39 -26.25 3.16
CA LEU A 254 -9.41 -25.17 3.14
C LEU A 254 -8.70 -25.04 4.49
N LYS A 255 -9.44 -25.10 5.60
CA LYS A 255 -8.87 -25.01 6.96
C LYS A 255 -7.85 -26.12 7.21
N LYS A 256 -8.13 -27.35 6.78
CA LYS A 256 -7.20 -28.48 6.89
C LYS A 256 -5.90 -28.22 6.12
N GLU A 257 -5.99 -27.74 4.89
CA GLU A 257 -4.78 -27.45 4.09
C GLU A 257 -4.00 -26.24 4.61
N VAL A 258 -4.69 -25.21 5.12
CA VAL A 258 -4.05 -24.08 5.79
C VAL A 258 -3.25 -24.56 7.00
N LEU A 259 -3.85 -25.40 7.87
CA LEU A 259 -3.17 -25.93 9.05
C LEU A 259 -1.93 -26.76 8.67
N LYS A 260 -2.04 -27.62 7.66
CA LYS A 260 -0.92 -28.41 7.15
C LYS A 260 0.23 -27.51 6.66
N LYS A 261 -0.07 -26.50 5.82
CA LYS A 261 0.94 -25.55 5.32
C LYS A 261 1.56 -24.72 6.44
N LEU A 262 0.79 -24.32 7.45
CA LEU A 262 1.32 -23.65 8.64
C LEU A 262 2.30 -24.54 9.42
N ASP A 263 2.03 -25.84 9.53
CA ASP A 263 2.95 -26.78 10.16
C ASP A 263 4.24 -26.94 9.36
N GLU A 264 4.18 -26.98 8.02
CA GLU A 264 5.37 -26.94 7.17
C GLU A 264 6.22 -25.68 7.44
N ILE A 265 5.58 -24.52 7.63
CA ILE A 265 6.28 -23.27 7.95
C ILE A 265 6.95 -23.34 9.32
N ARG A 266 6.26 -23.89 10.34
CA ARG A 266 6.82 -24.12 11.68
C ARG A 266 8.02 -25.07 11.66
N GLN A 267 8.05 -26.01 10.71
CA GLN A 267 9.16 -26.93 10.48
C GLN A 267 10.32 -26.31 9.65
N GLY A 268 10.22 -25.04 9.27
CA GLY A 268 11.29 -24.30 8.59
C GLY A 268 11.08 -24.07 7.10
N LYS A 269 9.97 -24.55 6.51
CA LYS A 269 9.64 -24.20 5.12
C LYS A 269 9.31 -22.72 5.03
N ARG A 270 9.73 -22.07 3.95
CA ARG A 270 9.45 -20.66 3.67
C ARG A 270 8.86 -20.52 2.27
N ASP A 271 8.25 -19.38 2.02
CA ASP A 271 7.59 -19.04 0.76
C ASP A 271 6.47 -20.02 0.42
N VAL A 272 5.63 -20.33 1.42
CA VAL A 272 4.48 -21.23 1.25
C VAL A 272 3.23 -20.42 0.90
N PHE A 273 2.58 -20.79 -0.20
CA PHE A 273 1.40 -20.09 -0.70
C PHE A 273 0.39 -21.03 -1.37
N PHE A 274 -0.81 -20.50 -1.62
CA PHE A 274 -1.83 -21.06 -2.51
C PHE A 274 -1.73 -20.47 -3.92
#